data_AF-A0A6J5BE75-F1
#
_entry.id   AF-A0A6J5BE75-F1
#
_cell.length_a   1.000
_cell.length_b   1.000
_cell.length_c   1.000
_cell.angle_alpha   90.00
_cell.angle_beta   90.00
_cell.angle_gamma   90.00
#
_symmetry.space_group_name_H-M   'P 1'
#
loop_
_entity.id
_entity.type
_entity.pdbx_description
1 polymer ?
#
loop_
_entity_poly.entity_id
_entity_poly.type
_entity_poly.pdbx_seq_one_letter_code
_entity_poly.pdbx_strand_id
1 'polypeptide(L)'
;MLRDDYAASMFRLGFSNEVADILMRLSPAQLVKLASSSSLLCRFRFDDYSLLSALTHDVLGGALQQAHATILLAKQPVEELA
;
A
#
# COMPACT_ATOMS: atom_id res chain seq x y z
N MET A 1 -6.64 7.08 -8.64
CA MET A 1 -5.77 5.89 -8.74
C MET A 1 -6.55 4.70 -9.29
N LEU A 2 -7.36 3.97 -8.51
CA LEU A 2 -8.07 2.77 -9.00
C LEU A 2 -8.96 3.03 -10.24
N ARG A 3 -9.56 4.22 -10.34
CA ARG A 3 -10.36 4.65 -11.50
C ARG A 3 -9.52 5.06 -12.72
N ASP A 4 -8.26 5.45 -12.51
CA ASP A 4 -7.38 5.98 -13.56
C ASP A 4 -6.56 4.85 -14.18
N ASP A 5 -5.97 4.00 -13.33
CA ASP A 5 -5.23 2.80 -13.73
C ASP A 5 -5.40 1.74 -12.63
N TYR A 6 -6.32 0.80 -12.87
CA TYR A 6 -6.69 -0.23 -11.91
C TYR A 6 -5.51 -1.14 -11.58
N ALA A 7 -4.80 -1.64 -12.60
CA ALA A 7 -3.70 -2.59 -12.44
C ALA A 7 -2.51 -1.98 -11.71
N ALA A 8 -2.06 -0.78 -12.11
CA ALA A 8 -0.95 -0.11 -11.43
C ALA A 8 -1.32 0.29 -10.00
N SER A 9 -2.60 0.64 -9.77
CA SER A 9 -3.07 1.00 -8.43
C SER A 9 -3.13 -0.19 -7.49
N MET A 10 -3.61 -1.34 -7.94
CA MET A 10 -3.58 -2.56 -7.13
C MET A 10 -2.18 -2.90 -6.64
N PHE A 11 -1.20 -2.85 -7.55
CA PHE A 11 0.20 -3.12 -7.23
C PHE A 11 0.77 -2.11 -6.21
N ARG A 12 0.55 -0.81 -6.46
CA ARG A 12 1.08 0.26 -5.59
C ARG A 12 0.43 0.27 -4.21
N LEU A 13 -0.89 0.04 -4.15
CA LEU A 13 -1.66 0.08 -2.92
C LEU A 13 -1.60 -1.27 -2.16
N GLY A 14 -1.15 -2.34 -2.81
CA GLY A 14 -1.11 -3.68 -2.22
C GLY A 14 -2.50 -4.27 -2.02
N PHE A 15 -3.43 -3.99 -2.93
CA PHE A 15 -4.81 -4.48 -2.85
C PHE A 15 -4.99 -5.78 -3.62
N SER A 16 -5.79 -6.69 -3.05
CA SER A 16 -6.33 -7.83 -3.78
C SER A 16 -7.44 -7.38 -4.73
N ASN A 17 -7.81 -8.24 -5.68
CA ASN A 17 -8.90 -7.93 -6.63
C ASN A 17 -10.20 -7.66 -5.88
N GLU A 18 -10.49 -8.44 -4.84
CA GLU A 18 -11.71 -8.37 -4.05
C GLU A 18 -11.81 -7.02 -3.32
N VAL A 19 -10.70 -6.59 -2.70
CA VAL A 19 -10.62 -5.31 -2.00
C VAL A 19 -10.77 -4.14 -2.98
N ALA A 20 -10.02 -4.17 -4.09
CA ALA A 20 -10.07 -3.12 -5.11
C ALA A 20 -11.49 -2.96 -5.70
N ASP A 21 -12.16 -4.08 -5.97
CA ASP A 21 -13.52 -4.11 -6.47
C ASP A 21 -14.55 -3.56 -5.46
N ILE A 22 -14.42 -3.91 -4.18
CA ILE A 22 -15.27 -3.35 -3.12
C ILE A 22 -15.07 -1.84 -3.06
N LEU A 23 -13.83 -1.36 -3.02
CA LEU A 23 -13.51 0.06 -2.95
C LEU A 23 -14.08 0.85 -4.13
N MET A 24 -14.10 0.26 -5.33
CA MET A 24 -14.68 0.87 -6.53
C MET A 24 -16.20 1.00 -6.48
N ARG A 25 -16.88 0.13 -5.71
CA ARG A 25 -18.34 0.11 -5.56
C ARG A 25 -18.85 0.96 -4.39
N LEU A 26 -17.97 1.43 -3.50
CA LEU A 26 -18.38 2.24 -2.36
C LEU A 26 -18.96 3.59 -2.81
N SER A 27 -20.10 3.95 -2.22
CA SER A 27 -20.65 5.29 -2.33
C SER A 27 -19.87 6.29 -1.47
N PRO A 28 -19.95 7.60 -1.77
CA PRO A 28 -19.32 8.63 -0.95
C PRO A 28 -19.72 8.57 0.53
N ALA A 29 -20.99 8.28 0.83
CA ALA A 29 -21.46 8.16 2.21
C ALA A 29 -20.82 6.98 2.96
N GLN A 30 -20.61 5.85 2.28
CA GLN A 30 -19.92 4.69 2.86
C GLN A 30 -18.43 4.96 3.08
N LEU A 31 -17.77 5.68 2.16
CA LEU A 31 -16.38 6.12 2.33
C LEU A 31 -16.21 7.03 3.55
N VAL A 32 -17.10 8.02 3.72
CA VAL A 32 -17.09 8.90 4.89
C VAL A 32 -17.31 8.10 6.18
N LYS A 33 -18.23 7.13 6.17
CA LYS A 33 -18.46 6.25 7.33
C LYS A 33 -17.22 5.45 7.69
N LEU A 34 -16.52 4.89 6.72
CA LEU A 34 -15.25 4.19 6.95
C LEU A 34 -14.18 5.13 7.50
N ALA A 35 -14.04 6.33 6.92
CA ALA A 35 -13.08 7.33 7.38
C ALA A 35 -13.35 7.83 8.82
N SER A 36 -14.61 7.79 9.26
CA SER A 36 -15.01 8.15 10.63
C SER A 36 -14.75 7.06 11.68
N SER A 37 -14.24 5.89 11.27
CA SER A 37 -13.87 4.81 12.18
C SER A 37 -12.78 5.25 13.16
N SER A 38 -12.90 4.87 14.44
CA SER A 38 -11.86 5.06 15.46
C SER A 38 -10.70 4.06 15.33
N SER A 39 -10.82 3.07 14.45
CA SER A 39 -9.79 2.08 14.16
C SER A 39 -9.09 2.38 12.84
N LEU A 40 -7.78 2.16 12.81
CA LEU A 40 -6.99 2.23 11.59
C LEU A 40 -7.44 1.12 10.63
N LEU A 41 -7.83 1.52 9.42
CA LEU A 41 -8.23 0.59 8.35
C LEU A 41 -7.03 0.14 7.50
N CYS A 42 -5.93 0.90 7.54
CA CYS A 42 -4.70 0.60 6.83
C CYS A 42 -3.59 0.31 7.83
N ARG A 43 -2.82 -0.75 7.57
CA ARG A 43 -1.62 -1.08 8.33
C ARG A 43 -0.38 -0.58 7.58
N PHE A 44 0.68 -0.33 8.34
CA PHE A 44 2.00 -0.14 7.77
C PHE A 44 2.43 -1.42 7.04
N ARG A 45 2.85 -1.30 5.77
CA ARG A 45 3.22 -2.47 4.95
C ARG A 45 4.55 -3.10 5.38
N PHE A 46 5.44 -2.35 6.01
CA PHE A 46 6.71 -2.90 6.46
C PHE A 46 6.58 -3.53 7.84
N ASP A 47 6.82 -4.83 7.90
CA ASP A 47 6.80 -5.67 9.10
C ASP A 47 8.21 -5.98 9.63
N ASP A 48 9.24 -5.81 8.79
CA ASP A 48 10.63 -6.08 9.13
C ASP A 48 11.43 -4.80 9.44
N TYR A 49 12.03 -4.75 10.63
CA TYR A 49 12.95 -3.70 11.07
C TYR A 49 14.11 -3.49 10.09
N SER A 50 14.67 -4.57 9.55
CA SER A 50 15.79 -4.51 8.61
C SER A 50 15.39 -3.81 7.31
N LEU A 51 14.16 -4.02 6.85
CA LEU A 51 13.61 -3.36 5.67
C LEU A 51 13.40 -1.87 5.93
N LEU A 52 12.78 -1.52 7.07
CA LEU A 52 12.59 -0.12 7.45
C LEU A 52 13.94 0.61 7.67
N SER A 53 14.90 -0.05 8.30
CA SER A 53 16.25 0.47 8.51
C SER A 53 17.01 0.69 7.20
N ALA A 54 16.83 -0.20 6.22
CA ALA A 54 17.41 -0.05 4.89
C ALA A 54 16.81 1.12 4.11
N LEU A 55 15.66 1.68 4.50
CA LEU A 55 15.09 2.89 3.91
C LEU A 55 15.64 4.17 4.53
N THR A 56 16.00 4.14 5.81
CA THR A 56 16.40 5.31 6.60
C THR A 56 17.90 5.58 6.60
N HIS A 57 18.72 4.58 6.33
CA HIS A 57 20.18 4.76 6.22
C HIS A 57 20.57 5.18 4.81
N ASP A 58 21.15 6.37 4.66
CA ASP A 58 21.63 6.90 3.38
C ASP A 58 22.96 6.25 2.98
N VAL A 59 22.89 5.00 2.48
CA VAL A 59 24.07 4.21 2.10
C VAL A 59 24.37 4.32 0.60
N LEU A 60 23.35 4.61 -0.22
CA LEU A 60 23.45 4.61 -1.69
C LEU A 60 23.19 5.99 -2.34
N GLY A 61 22.87 7.03 -1.57
CA GLY A 61 22.45 8.34 -2.09
C GLY A 61 20.98 8.36 -2.53
N GLY A 62 20.32 9.50 -2.37
CA GLY A 62 18.85 9.64 -2.38
C GLY A 62 18.08 8.95 -3.51
N ALA A 63 18.52 9.05 -4.78
CA ALA A 63 17.79 8.45 -5.91
C ALA A 63 17.87 6.92 -5.94
N LEU A 64 19.03 6.35 -5.58
CA LEU A 64 19.27 4.91 -5.57
C LEU A 64 18.61 4.27 -4.34
N GLN A 65 18.60 4.99 -3.23
CA GLN A 65 17.84 4.66 -2.02
C GLN A 65 16.32 4.56 -2.31
N GLN A 66 15.77 5.52 -3.05
CA GLN A 66 14.36 5.53 -3.44
C GLN A 66 14.01 4.38 -4.40
N ALA A 67 14.91 4.02 -5.32
CA ALA A 67 14.73 2.86 -6.20
C ALA A 67 14.72 1.55 -5.39
N HIS A 68 15.64 1.39 -4.43
CA HIS A 68 15.69 0.22 -3.55
C HIS A 68 14.41 0.06 -2.72
N ALA A 69 13.90 1.17 -2.16
CA ALA A 69 12.62 1.21 -1.45
C ALA A 69 11.46 0.69 -2.28
N THR A 70 11.38 1.17 -3.53
CA THR A 70 10.32 0.82 -4.47
C THR A 70 10.37 -0.67 -4.83
N ILE A 71 11.57 -1.22 -5.02
CA ILE A 71 11.78 -2.65 -5.31
C ILE A 71 11.35 -3.51 -4.11
N LEU A 72 11.69 -3.11 -2.88
CA LEU A 72 11.30 -3.86 -1.69
C LEU A 72 9.78 -3.87 -1.50
N LEU A 73 9.12 -2.72 -1.68
CA LEU A 73 7.66 -2.60 -1.63
C LEU A 73 6.95 -3.44 -2.72
N ALA A 74 7.53 -3.50 -3.91
CA ALA A 74 7.04 -4.29 -5.03
C ALA A 74 7.08 -5.80 -4.78
N LYS A 75 8.02 -6.27 -3.95
CA LYS A 75 8.19 -7.69 -3.64
C LYS A 75 7.24 -8.21 -2.57
N GLN A 76 6.62 -7.34 -1.79
CA GLN A 76 5.71 -7.80 -0.76
C GLN A 76 4.44 -8.40 -1.38
N PRO A 77 4.04 -9.61 -0.97
CA PRO A 77 2.81 -10.21 -1.46
C PRO A 77 1.63 -9.31 -1.11
N VAL A 78 0.60 -9.35 -1.95
CA VAL A 78 -0.70 -8.84 -1.55
C VAL A 78 -1.15 -9.70 -0.38
N GLU A 79 -1.43 -9.07 0.76
CA GLU A 79 -1.86 -9.79 1.95
C GLU A 79 -3.25 -10.38 1.68
N GLU A 80 -3.31 -11.70 1.50
CA GLU A 80 -4.56 -12.43 1.37
C GLU A 80 -5.15 -12.63 2.76
N LEU A 81 -6.41 -12.23 2.94
CA LEU A 81 -7.14 -12.51 4.18
C LEU A 81 -7.35 -14.04 4.27
N ALA A 82 -6.68 -14.66 5.23
CA ALA A 82 -6.83 -16.08 5.57
C ALA A 82 -8.23 -16.41 6.12
#